data_AF-A0A9J6C8W8-F1
#
_entry.id   AF-A0A9J6C8W8-F1
#
_cell.length_a   1.000
_cell.length_b   1.000
_cell.length_c   1.000
_cell.angle_alpha   90.00
_cell.angle_beta   90.00
_cell.angle_gamma   90.00
#
_symmetry.space_group_name_H-M   'P 1'
#
loop_
_entity.id
_entity.type
_entity.pdbx_description
1 polymer ?
#
loop_
_entity_poly.entity_id
_entity_poly.type
_entity_poly.pdbx_seq_one_letter_code
_entity_poly.pdbx_strand_id
1 'polypeptide(L)' 'MNDIMDIRVHQHLAQEFYRQQMLQRIPDPYASMFPSRHLPPVPPRFTLPNAEVKLQNNELWSDFHKIGTEMIITKSGR' A
#
# COMPACT_ATOMS: atom_id res chain seq x y z
N MET A 1 13.95 -6.27 33.29
CA MET A 1 14.02 -4.83 32.94
C MET A 1 14.80 -4.59 31.65
N ASN A 2 15.71 -5.48 31.25
CA ASN A 2 16.46 -5.38 30.00
C ASN A 2 15.62 -5.76 28.75
N ASP A 3 14.61 -6.61 28.90
CA ASP A 3 13.82 -7.13 27.76
C ASP A 3 12.96 -6.05 27.08
N ILE A 4 12.44 -5.08 27.84
CA ILE A 4 11.60 -4.01 27.27
C ILE A 4 12.46 -2.99 26.52
N MET A 5 13.70 -2.75 26.97
CA MET A 5 14.67 -1.94 26.24
C MET A 5 15.11 -2.68 24.97
N ASP A 6 15.35 -3.97 25.06
CA ASP A 6 15.75 -4.80 23.93
C ASP A 6 14.66 -4.91 22.86
N ILE A 7 13.39 -5.05 23.26
CA ILE A 7 12.23 -5.02 22.35
C ILE A 7 12.14 -3.66 21.64
N ARG A 8 12.31 -2.56 22.37
CA ARG A 8 12.29 -1.21 21.78
C ARG A 8 13.44 -0.98 20.80
N VAL A 9 14.63 -1.48 21.14
CA VAL A 9 15.81 -1.42 20.26
C VAL A 9 15.58 -2.26 19.00
N HIS A 10 15.07 -3.49 19.16
CA HIS A 10 14.71 -4.36 18.04
C HIS A 10 13.66 -3.73 17.13
N GLN A 11 12.64 -3.11 17.71
CA GLN A 11 11.58 -2.46 16.95
C GLN A 11 12.11 -1.25 16.17
N HIS A 12 12.96 -0.43 16.81
CA HIS A 12 13.58 0.72 16.16
C HIS A 12 14.50 0.29 15.01
N LEU A 13 15.29 -0.76 15.23
CA LEU A 13 16.19 -1.32 14.23
C LEU A 13 15.40 -1.90 13.04
N ALA A 14 14.33 -2.67 13.30
CA ALA A 14 13.46 -3.21 12.25
C ALA A 14 12.79 -2.10 11.42
N GLN A 15 12.38 -1.01 12.08
CA GLN A 15 11.75 0.12 11.41
C GLN A 15 12.74 0.88 10.51
N GLU A 16 13.98 1.08 10.97
CA GLU A 16 15.03 1.71 10.17
C GLU A 16 15.45 0.81 8.99
N PHE A 17 15.56 -0.51 9.19
CA PHE A 17 15.82 -1.45 8.09
C PHE A 17 14.74 -1.41 7.03
N TYR A 18 13.47 -1.43 7.44
CA TYR A 18 12.34 -1.33 6.52
C TYR A 18 12.36 -0.01 5.74
N ARG A 19 12.65 1.11 6.43
CA ARG A 19 12.77 2.43 5.80
C ARG A 19 13.88 2.45 4.75
N GLN A 20 15.05 1.87 5.06
CA GLN A 20 16.17 1.78 4.11
C GLN A 20 15.86 0.87 2.93
N GLN A 21 15.13 -0.23 3.16
CA GLN A 21 14.67 -1.15 2.11
C GLN A 21 13.61 -0.54 1.19
N MET A 22 12.80 0.41 1.68
CA MET A 22 11.87 1.16 0.82
C MET A 22 12.59 2.20 -0.04
N LEU A 23 13.65 2.82 0.49
CA LEU A 23 14.41 3.88 -0.20
C LEU A 23 15.43 3.34 -1.19
N GLN A 24 16.07 2.23 -0.86
CA GLN A 24 17.00 1.54 -1.74
C GLN A 24 16.23 0.34 -2.29
N ARG A 25 16.05 0.21 -3.61
CA ARG A 25 15.46 -0.96 -4.31
C ARG A 25 16.27 -2.25 -4.11
N ILE A 26 16.72 -2.53 -2.89
CA ILE A 26 17.47 -3.71 -2.51
C ILE A 26 16.50 -4.88 -2.64
N PRO A 27 16.83 -5.89 -3.48
CA PRO A 27 15.97 -7.05 -3.67
C PRO A 27 15.68 -7.69 -2.31
N ASP A 28 14.41 -8.01 -2.07
CA ASP A 28 13.94 -8.62 -0.82
C ASP A 28 14.82 -9.84 -0.47
N PRO A 29 15.51 -9.86 0.69
CA PRO A 29 16.42 -10.95 1.06
C PRO A 29 15.69 -12.28 1.27
N TYR A 30 14.36 -12.26 1.42
CA TYR A 30 13.52 -13.45 1.52
C TYR A 30 12.85 -13.82 0.19
N ALA A 31 13.17 -13.15 -0.92
CA ALA A 31 12.56 -13.42 -2.21
C ALA A 31 12.70 -14.88 -2.67
N SER A 32 13.77 -15.58 -2.27
CA SER A 32 13.98 -16.99 -2.61
C SER A 32 13.21 -17.99 -1.74
N MET A 33 12.72 -17.57 -0.57
CA MET A 33 11.93 -18.44 0.33
C MET A 33 10.48 -18.57 -0.11
N PHE A 34 9.99 -17.64 -0.92
CA PHE A 34 8.68 -17.76 -1.54
C PHE A 34 8.82 -18.45 -2.90
N PRO A 35 8.10 -19.56 -3.16
CA PRO A 35 8.05 -20.13 -4.50
C PRO A 35 7.66 -19.01 -5.45
N SER A 36 8.42 -18.90 -6.56
CA SER A 36 8.35 -17.85 -7.57
C SER A 36 6.94 -17.24 -7.58
N ARG A 37 6.82 -15.99 -7.10
CA ARG A 37 5.57 -15.23 -7.25
C ARG A 37 5.46 -14.93 -8.74
N HIS A 38 5.04 -15.93 -9.52
CA HIS A 38 4.41 -15.70 -10.79
C HIS A 38 3.32 -14.69 -10.46
N LEU A 39 3.51 -13.43 -10.87
CA LEU A 39 2.44 -12.47 -10.78
C LEU A 39 1.23 -13.15 -11.41
N PRO A 40 0.11 -13.31 -10.68
CA PRO A 40 -1.05 -13.94 -11.25
C PRO A 40 -1.35 -13.23 -12.57
N PRO A 41 -1.65 -13.98 -13.64
CA PRO A 41 -1.92 -13.38 -14.94
C PRO A 41 -2.98 -12.30 -14.73
N VAL A 42 -2.69 -11.09 -15.22
CA VAL A 42 -3.64 -9.97 -15.12
C VAL A 42 -4.95 -10.47 -15.72
N PRO A 43 -6.07 -10.43 -14.96
CA PRO A 43 -7.34 -10.92 -15.47
C PRO A 43 -7.71 -10.16 -16.74
N PRO A 44 -8.35 -10.82 -17.72
CA PRO A 44 -8.75 -10.17 -18.96
C PRO A 44 -9.63 -8.96 -18.64
N ARG A 45 -9.25 -7.79 -19.18
CA ARG A 45 -10.06 -6.58 -19.08
C ARG A 45 -11.21 -6.69 -20.07
N PHE A 46 -12.40 -6.98 -19.55
CA PHE A 46 -13.62 -6.93 -20.35
C PHE A 46 -13.97 -5.46 -20.60
N THR A 47 -13.93 -5.03 -21.87
CA THR A 47 -14.45 -3.72 -22.29
C THR A 47 -15.90 -3.89 -22.74
N LEU A 48 -16.80 -3.11 -22.15
CA LEU A 48 -18.18 -3.06 -22.62
C LEU A 48 -18.25 -2.11 -23.83
N PRO A 49 -18.62 -2.59 -25.03
CA PRO A 49 -18.73 -1.73 -26.21
C PRO A 49 -19.76 -0.62 -25.95
N ASN A 50 -19.40 0.62 -26.31
CA ASN A 50 -20.26 1.81 -26.17
C ASN A 50 -20.61 2.23 -24.73
N ALA A 51 -19.95 1.68 -23.71
CA ALA A 51 -20.13 2.15 -22.34
C ALA A 51 -19.33 3.44 -22.10
N GLU A 52 -19.99 4.49 -21.61
CA GLU A 52 -19.38 5.74 -21.18
C GLU A 52 -19.49 5.87 -19.66
N VAL A 53 -18.43 6.30 -18.99
CA VAL A 53 -18.40 6.56 -17.54
C VAL A 53 -18.06 8.03 -17.31
N LYS A 54 -18.86 8.70 -16.48
CA LYS A 54 -18.63 10.09 -16.06
C LYS A 54 -18.58 10.14 -14.54
N LEU A 55 -17.55 10.81 -14.02
CA LEU A 55 -17.44 11.07 -12.59
C LEU A 55 -18.30 12.28 -12.23
N GLN A 56 -19.35 12.06 -11.46
CA GLN A 56 -20.14 13.17 -10.90
C GLN A 56 -19.32 13.92 -9.85
N ASN A 57 -19.55 15.23 -9.74
CA ASN A 57 -18.85 16.12 -8.80
C ASN A 57 -17.31 16.09 -8.97
N ASN A 58 -16.84 16.00 -10.22
CA ASN A 58 -15.41 15.90 -10.54
C ASN A 58 -14.57 17.06 -9.97
N GLU A 59 -15.11 18.29 -9.93
CA GLU A 59 -14.41 19.44 -9.34
C GLU A 59 -14.16 19.23 -7.85
N LEU A 60 -15.16 18.76 -7.11
CA LEU A 60 -15.04 18.47 -5.68
C LEU A 60 -14.01 17.37 -5.42
N TRP A 61 -14.07 16.27 -6.18
CA TRP A 61 -13.08 15.20 -6.09
C TRP A 61 -11.67 15.70 -6.40
N SER A 62 -11.53 16.60 -7.37
CA SER A 62 -10.24 17.21 -7.71
C SER A 62 -9.69 18.06 -6.57
N ASP A 63 -10.54 18.80 -5.86
CA ASP A 63 -10.13 19.63 -4.73
C ASP A 63 -9.67 18.79 -3.53
N PHE A 64 -10.37 17.72 -3.19
CA PHE A 64 -9.90 16.76 -2.19
C PHE A 64 -8.62 16.05 -2.63
N HIS A 65 -8.46 15.76 -3.92
CA HIS A 65 -7.26 15.10 -4.44
C HIS A 65 -6.01 15.99 -4.36
N LYS A 66 -6.13 17.30 -4.59
CA LYS A 66 -5.01 18.26 -4.49
C LYS A 66 -4.32 18.24 -3.13
N ILE A 67 -5.09 18.02 -2.05
CA ILE A 67 -4.58 18.00 -0.68
C ILE A 67 -4.17 16.57 -0.27
N GLY A 68 -4.93 15.57 -0.76
CA GLY A 68 -4.83 14.18 -0.35
C GLY A 68 -6.19 13.73 0.17
N THR A 69 -6.89 12.92 -0.62
CA THR A 69 -8.24 12.45 -0.24
C THR A 69 -8.14 11.43 0.89
N GLU A 70 -8.67 11.79 2.06
CA GLU A 70 -8.77 10.91 3.22
C GLU A 70 -10.22 10.49 3.43
N MET A 71 -10.44 9.21 3.77
CA MET A 71 -11.76 8.65 4.00
C MET A 71 -11.83 8.06 5.40
N ILE A 72 -12.83 8.47 6.17
CA ILE A 72 -13.01 8.00 7.54
C ILE A 72 -13.65 6.61 7.52
N ILE A 73 -13.02 5.66 8.19
CA ILE A 73 -13.63 4.36 8.52
C ILE A 73 -14.00 4.34 10.00
N THR A 74 -15.14 3.74 10.33
CA THR A 74 -15.56 3.56 11.73
C THR A 74 -15.94 2.10 11.97
N LYS A 75 -16.01 1.69 13.24
CA LYS A 75 -16.45 0.34 13.61
C LYS A 75 -17.82 -0.02 13.04
N SER A 76 -18.73 0.94 12.91
CA SER A 76 -20.08 0.75 12.38
C SER A 76 -20.20 0.95 10.86
N GLY A 77 -19.13 1.35 10.17
CA GLY A 77 -19.15 1.77 8.77
C GLY A 77 -19.33 3.29 8.60
N ARG A 78 -19.08 3.77 7.40
CA ARG A 78 -19.23 5.16 6.97
C ARG A 78 -19.79 5.17 5.55
#